data_AF-A0A949JFU7-F1
#
_entry.id   AF-A0A949JFU7-F1
#
_cell.length_a   1.000
_cell.length_b   1.000
_cell.length_c   1.000
_cell.angle_alpha   90.00
_cell.angle_beta   90.00
_cell.angle_gamma   90.00
#
_symmetry.space_group_name_H-M   'P 1'
#
loop_
_entity.id
_entity.type
_entity.pdbx_description
1 polymer ?
#
loop_
_entity_poly.entity_id
_entity_poly.type
_entity_poly.pdbx_seq_one_letter_code
_entity_poly.pdbx_strand_id
1 'polypeptide(L)' 'MILIEGEDVTKYFPIKGFMREIAKVHAVEHVDFVIKQGETFG' A
#
# COMPACT_ATOMS: atom_id res chain seq x y z
N MET A 1 -21.65 8.53 3.13
CA MET A 1 -20.64 9.37 2.45
C MET A 1 -19.30 8.65 2.55
N ILE A 2 -18.56 8.51 1.45
CA ILE A 2 -17.19 7.98 1.50
C ILE A 2 -16.31 9.04 2.16
N LEU A 3 -15.43 8.60 3.07
CA LEU A 3 -14.44 9.49 3.72
C LEU A 3 -13.04 9.23 3.18
N ILE A 4 -12.66 7.96 3.04
CA ILE A 4 -11.37 7.53 2.49
C ILE A 4 -11.64 6.42 1.48
N GLU A 5 -10.93 6.46 0.37
CA GLU A 5 -10.95 5.45 -0.68
C GLU A 5 -9.50 5.18 -1.09
N GLY A 6 -9.14 3.91 -1.17
CA GLY A 6 -7.88 3.42 -1.69
C GLY A 6 -8.19 2.44 -2.82
N GLU A 7 -7.73 2.78 -4.02
CA GLU A 7 -7.83 1.92 -5.19
C GLU A 7 -6.42 1.46 -5.57
N ASP A 8 -6.28 0.16 -5.80
CA ASP A 8 -5.04 -0.48 -6.25
C ASP A 8 -3.79 -0.10 -5.44
N VAL A 9 -3.96 0.07 -4.12
CA VAL A 9 -2.89 0.58 -3.25
C VAL A 9 -1.77 -0.45 -3.18
N THR A 10 -0.59 -0.04 -3.66
CA THR A 10 0.60 -0.88 -3.71
C THR A 10 1.79 -0.15 -3.09
N LYS A 11 2.56 -0.85 -2.27
CA LYS A 11 3.78 -0.33 -1.64
C LYS A 11 4.89 -1.36 -1.69
N TYR A 12 5.98 -0.99 -2.35
CA TYR A 12 7.21 -1.75 -2.34
C TYR A 12 8.38 -0.99 -1.69
N PHE A 13 9.33 -1.75 -1.18
CA PHE A 13 10.58 -1.26 -0.62
C PHE A 13 11.77 -1.89 -1.37
N PRO A 14 12.72 -1.09 -1.85
CA PRO A 14 13.86 -1.60 -2.60
C PRO A 14 14.86 -2.29 -1.65
N ILE A 15 15.35 -3.45 -2.05
CA ILE A 15 16.50 -4.11 -1.43
C ILE A 15 17.73 -3.65 -2.20
N LYS A 16 18.64 -2.95 -1.51
CA LYS A 16 19.89 -2.47 -2.08
C LYS A 16 21.02 -3.44 -1.78
N GLY A 17 21.77 -3.83 -2.81
CA GLY A 17 23.10 -4.43 -2.71
C GLY A 17 24.20 -3.38 -2.94
N PHE A 18 25.46 -3.82 -3.06
CA PHE A 18 26.57 -2.92 -3.33
C PHE A 18 26.36 -2.16 -4.65
N MET A 19 26.16 -0.83 -4.54
CA MET A 19 25.90 0.13 -5.63
C MET A 19 24.70 -0.17 -6.57
N ARG A 20 23.82 -1.12 -6.27
CA ARG A 20 22.63 -1.40 -7.10
C ARG A 20 21.43 -1.89 -6.29
N GLU A 21 20.24 -1.67 -6.82
CA GLU A 21 19.03 -2.36 -6.36
C GLU A 21 19.05 -3.80 -6.88
N ILE A 22 18.72 -4.77 -6.03
CA ILE A 22 18.79 -6.20 -6.36
C ILE A 22 17.43 -6.91 -6.30
N ALA A 23 16.47 -6.35 -5.58
CA ALA A 23 15.12 -6.89 -5.45
C ALA A 23 14.18 -5.81 -4.84
N LYS A 24 12.90 -6.14 -4.74
CA LYS A 24 11.88 -5.33 -4.06
C LYS A 24 11.03 -6.21 -3.16
N VAL A 25 10.72 -5.73 -1.97
CA VAL A 25 9.72 -6.33 -1.08
C VAL A 25 8.39 -5.65 -1.33
N HIS A 26 7.37 -6.43 -1.67
CA HIS A 26 5.99 -5.96 -1.80
C HIS A 26 5.35 -6.02 -0.41
N ALA A 27 5.26 -4.87 0.26
CA ALA A 27 4.69 -4.77 1.61
C ALA A 27 3.16 -4.59 1.58
N VAL A 28 2.65 -3.98 0.51
CA VAL A 28 1.23 -3.87 0.19
C VAL A 28 1.11 -4.15 -1.30
N GLU A 29 0.17 -5.00 -1.70
CA GLU A 29 0.01 -5.44 -3.10
C GLU A 29 -1.47 -5.38 -3.49
N HIS A 30 -1.81 -4.52 -4.45
CA HIS A 30 -3.15 -4.43 -5.06
C HIS A 30 -4.30 -4.41 -4.03
N VAL A 31 -4.22 -3.52 -3.04
CA VAL A 31 -5.24 -3.43 -1.98
C VAL A 31 -6.27 -2.36 -2.32
N ASP A 32 -7.53 -2.78 -2.40
CA ASP A 32 -8.69 -1.91 -2.53
C ASP A 32 -9.44 -1.80 -1.19
N PHE A 33 -9.80 -0.58 -0.79
CA PHE A 33 -10.61 -0.35 0.41
C PHE A 33 -11.40 0.96 0.37
N VAL A 34 -12.51 0.99 1.10
CA VAL A 34 -13.33 2.19 1.30
C VAL A 34 -13.67 2.30 2.78
N ILE A 35 -13.40 3.47 3.38
CA ILE A 35 -13.79 3.79 4.75
C ILE A 35 -14.86 4.88 4.68
N LYS A 36 -16.04 4.58 5.24
CA LYS A 36 -17.17 5.50 5.28
C LYS A 36 -17.04 6.48 6.44
N GLN A 37 -17.71 7.62 6.32
CA GLN A 37 -17.71 8.59 7.41
C GLN A 37 -18.36 8.01 8.68
N GLY A 38 -17.64 8.09 9.80
CA GLY A 38 -18.06 7.56 11.10
C GLY A 38 -17.72 6.09 11.36
N GLU A 39 -17.09 5.41 10.39
CA GLU A 39 -16.64 4.03 10.52
C GLU A 39 -15.31 3.94 11.28
N THR A 40 -15.22 3.00 12.23
CA THR A 40 -13.94 2.57 12.82
C THR A 40 -13.46 1.34 12.04
N PHE A 41 -12.33 1.49 11.36
CA PHE A 41 -11.72 0.45 10.53
C PHE A 41 -10.33 0.11 11.10
N GLY A 42 -10.03 -1.17 11.32
CA GLY A 42 -8.80 -1.64 11.97
C GLY A 42 -8.51 -3.10 11.70
#